data_AF-A0A9P3PZS5-F1
#
_entry.id   AF-A0A9P3PZS5-F1
#
_cell.length_a   1.000
_cell.length_b   1.000
_cell.length_c   1.000
_cell.angle_alpha   90.00
_cell.angle_beta   90.00
_cell.angle_gamma   90.00
#
_symmetry.space_group_name_H-M   'P 1'
#
loop_
_entity.id
_entity.type
_entity.pdbx_description
1 polymer ?
#
loop_
_entity_poly.entity_id
_entity_poly.type
_entity_poly.pdbx_seq_one_letter_code
_entity_poly.pdbx_strand_id
1 'polypeptide(L)'
;MSDTAWTITGFILVGLGVLAVVGFAPFFFMTGDSSHGRQYAKPEGLLVIAAVIGPPVLISAIYITAIVLACKASGPTAHYPWIVALIGGPLWFALVGAVGYAKGNLMYWLPRSRNAAPHGSTWTGAPLTSSDALAVLERWAAHQSLGITVHDMQTDRFPYGWTIYTSGAAGNAQTALDTGAPVYLVGDSGAVCRYTSGNLQDIRKQFSRAEIRRRTRD
;
A
#
# COMPACT_ATOMS: atom_id res chain seq x y z
N MET A 1 -19.79 -31.43 39.29
CA MET A 1 -18.39 -31.63 38.84
C MET A 1 -18.23 -31.58 37.32
N SER A 2 -19.24 -31.92 36.51
CA SER A 2 -19.15 -31.89 35.04
C SER A 2 -19.06 -30.48 34.44
N ASP A 3 -19.85 -29.50 34.91
CA ASP A 3 -19.92 -28.15 34.32
C ASP A 3 -18.57 -27.42 34.31
N THR A 4 -17.87 -27.41 35.44
CA THR A 4 -16.55 -26.75 35.57
C THR A 4 -15.49 -27.37 34.67
N ALA A 5 -15.48 -28.70 34.52
CA ALA A 5 -14.54 -29.40 33.65
C ALA A 5 -14.79 -29.07 32.16
N TRP A 6 -16.06 -28.97 31.75
CA TRP A 6 -16.44 -28.53 30.40
C TRP A 6 -16.06 -27.07 30.13
N THR A 7 -16.25 -26.18 31.11
CA THR A 7 -15.84 -24.78 31.00
C THR A 7 -14.34 -24.64 30.79
N ILE A 8 -13.53 -25.33 31.60
CA ILE A 8 -12.06 -25.31 31.49
C ILE A 8 -11.62 -25.86 30.14
N THR A 9 -12.16 -27.01 29.74
CA THR A 9 -11.84 -27.63 28.44
C THR A 9 -12.21 -26.71 27.28
N GLY A 10 -13.37 -26.05 27.35
CA GLY A 10 -13.81 -25.08 26.35
C GLY A 10 -12.86 -23.88 26.25
N PHE A 11 -12.44 -23.29 27.37
CA PHE A 11 -11.48 -22.18 27.34
C PHE A 11 -10.11 -22.61 26.81
N ILE A 12 -9.63 -23.82 27.12
CA ILE A 12 -8.37 -24.33 26.57
C ILE A 12 -8.45 -24.43 25.04
N LEU A 13 -9.53 -25.00 24.50
CA LEU A 13 -9.71 -25.15 23.05
C LEU A 13 -9.81 -23.79 22.34
N VAL A 14 -10.60 -22.86 22.90
CA VAL A 14 -10.73 -21.50 22.35
C VAL A 14 -9.42 -20.74 22.48
N GLY A 15 -8.71 -20.89 23.60
CA GLY A 15 -7.41 -20.27 23.85
C GLY A 15 -6.34 -20.71 22.84
N LEU A 16 -6.30 -22.00 22.48
CA LEU A 16 -5.44 -22.49 21.41
C LEU A 16 -5.77 -21.83 20.05
N GLY A 17 -7.06 -21.65 19.75
CA GLY A 17 -7.50 -20.92 18.56
C GLY A 17 -7.08 -19.45 18.57
N VAL A 18 -7.20 -18.77 19.70
CA VAL A 18 -6.74 -17.39 19.89
C VAL A 18 -5.22 -17.30 19.67
N LEU A 19 -4.43 -18.19 20.27
CA LEU A 19 -2.98 -18.23 20.08
C LEU A 19 -2.59 -18.45 18.62
N ALA A 20 -3.29 -19.35 17.92
CA ALA A 20 -3.08 -19.56 16.49
C ALA A 20 -3.37 -18.28 15.69
N VAL A 21 -4.49 -17.60 15.95
CA VAL A 21 -4.82 -16.35 15.27
C VAL A 21 -3.79 -15.26 15.55
N VAL A 22 -3.38 -15.08 16.81
CA VAL A 22 -2.38 -14.07 17.20
C VAL A 22 -1.00 -14.37 16.58
N GLY A 23 -0.60 -15.65 16.50
CA GLY A 23 0.67 -16.06 15.93
C GLY A 23 0.71 -16.06 14.40
N PHE A 24 -0.36 -16.49 13.74
CA PHE A 24 -0.41 -16.62 12.28
C PHE A 24 -0.90 -15.37 11.56
N ALA A 25 -1.70 -14.50 12.19
CA ALA A 25 -2.20 -13.29 11.55
C ALA A 25 -1.08 -12.37 11.03
N PRO A 26 0.00 -12.07 11.79
CA PRO A 26 1.10 -11.25 11.28
C PRO A 26 1.76 -11.85 10.05
N PHE A 27 1.93 -13.19 10.03
CA PHE A 27 2.50 -13.90 8.90
C PHE A 27 1.62 -13.78 7.65
N PHE A 28 0.31 -14.03 7.78
CA PHE A 28 -0.64 -13.92 6.67
C PHE A 28 -0.70 -12.52 6.06
N PHE A 29 -0.64 -11.48 6.89
CA PHE A 29 -0.63 -10.09 6.43
C PHE A 29 0.71 -9.69 5.78
N MET A 30 1.84 -10.24 6.25
CA MET A 30 3.15 -10.00 5.65
C MET A 30 3.34 -10.73 4.32
N THR A 31 2.90 -11.98 4.19
CA THR A 31 3.07 -12.76 2.95
C THR A 31 2.02 -12.46 1.88
N GLY A 32 0.85 -11.97 2.27
CA GLY A 32 -0.24 -11.63 1.34
C GLY A 32 0.10 -10.47 0.39
N ASP A 33 0.93 -9.51 0.81
CA ASP A 33 1.32 -8.34 0.00
C ASP A 33 2.35 -8.68 -1.10
N SER A 34 3.03 -9.83 -1.01
CA SER A 34 4.06 -10.24 -1.97
C SER A 34 3.53 -10.77 -3.30
N SER A 35 2.24 -11.11 -3.39
CA SER A 35 1.64 -11.75 -4.58
C SER A 35 1.19 -10.76 -5.66
N HIS A 36 1.13 -9.47 -5.33
CA HIS A 36 0.74 -8.44 -6.29
C HIS A 36 1.99 -7.66 -6.67
N GLY A 37 2.55 -7.93 -7.86
CA GLY A 37 3.71 -7.24 -8.45
C GLY A 37 3.52 -5.74 -8.74
N ARG A 38 2.65 -5.06 -7.97
CA ARG A 38 2.46 -3.63 -7.98
C ARG A 38 3.18 -3.07 -6.76
N GLN A 39 4.29 -2.38 -7.01
CA GLN A 39 4.99 -1.56 -6.02
C GLN A 39 4.07 -0.39 -5.62
N TYR A 40 3.09 -0.66 -4.77
CA TYR A 40 2.22 0.37 -4.24
C TYR A 40 3.00 1.20 -3.21
N ALA A 41 2.70 2.50 -3.17
CA ALA A 41 3.20 3.39 -2.12
C ALA A 41 2.89 2.75 -0.77
N LYS A 42 3.91 2.66 0.10
CA LYS A 42 3.84 2.03 1.42
C LYS A 42 2.50 2.41 2.07
N PRO A 43 1.63 1.45 2.41
CA PRO A 43 0.43 1.78 3.17
C PRO A 43 0.89 2.49 4.44
N GLU A 44 0.21 3.58 4.80
CA GLU A 44 0.50 4.35 6.02
C GLU A 44 0.71 3.38 7.17
N GLY A 45 1.88 3.43 7.82
CA GLY A 45 2.28 2.40 8.79
C GLY A 45 1.21 2.14 9.85
N LEU A 46 0.41 3.15 10.20
CA LEU A 46 -0.75 3.07 11.08
C LEU A 46 -1.83 2.07 10.63
N LEU A 47 -2.17 2.01 9.34
CA LEU A 47 -3.17 1.07 8.81
C LEU A 47 -2.65 -0.37 8.81
N VAL A 48 -1.35 -0.56 8.53
CA VAL A 48 -0.69 -1.87 8.63
C VAL A 48 -0.62 -2.33 10.08
N ILE A 49 -0.25 -1.42 10.99
CA ILE A 49 -0.23 -1.67 12.43
C ILE A 49 -1.65 -2.01 12.92
N ALA A 50 -2.67 -1.27 12.50
CA ALA A 50 -4.06 -1.57 12.85
C ALA A 50 -4.53 -2.92 12.29
N ALA A 51 -4.09 -3.29 11.08
CA ALA A 51 -4.37 -4.59 10.46
C ALA A 51 -3.75 -5.76 11.23
N VAL A 52 -2.51 -5.59 11.69
CA VAL A 52 -1.72 -6.64 12.32
C VAL A 52 -2.05 -6.76 13.80
N ILE A 53 -2.23 -5.63 14.51
CA ILE A 53 -2.42 -5.59 15.96
C ILE A 53 -3.91 -5.60 16.34
N GLY A 54 -4.78 -4.97 15.55
CA GLY A 54 -6.21 -4.83 15.86
C GLY A 54 -6.92 -6.17 16.08
N PRO A 55 -6.87 -7.12 15.13
CA PRO A 55 -7.55 -8.41 15.28
C PRO A 55 -7.05 -9.24 16.48
N PRO A 56 -5.73 -9.36 16.73
CA PRO A 56 -5.19 -9.99 17.95
C PRO A 56 -5.68 -9.34 19.25
N VAL A 57 -5.66 -8.01 19.33
CA VAL A 57 -6.06 -7.28 20.54
C VAL A 57 -7.55 -7.47 20.82
N LEU A 58 -8.39 -7.35 19.79
CA LEU A 58 -9.83 -7.52 19.92
C LEU A 58 -10.21 -8.91 20.41
N ILE A 59 -9.66 -9.97 19.80
CA ILE A 59 -10.01 -11.33 20.17
C ILE A 59 -9.48 -11.71 21.56
N SER A 60 -8.30 -11.18 21.94
CA SER A 60 -7.74 -11.34 23.29
C SER A 60 -8.62 -10.66 24.34
N ALA A 61 -9.11 -9.45 24.06
CA ALA A 61 -10.02 -8.73 24.97
C ALA A 61 -11.35 -9.48 25.18
N ILE A 62 -11.94 -10.03 24.11
CA ILE A 62 -13.16 -10.85 24.19
C ILE A 62 -12.91 -12.10 25.03
N TYR A 63 -11.80 -12.80 24.80
CA TYR A 63 -11.43 -14.00 25.54
C TYR A 63 -11.24 -13.72 27.04
N ILE A 64 -10.46 -12.70 27.41
CA ILE A 64 -10.22 -12.31 28.81
C ILE A 64 -11.55 -11.90 29.47
N THR A 65 -12.39 -11.13 28.78
CA THR A 65 -13.69 -10.70 29.31
C THR A 65 -14.59 -11.89 29.61
N ALA A 66 -14.63 -12.90 28.73
CA ALA A 66 -15.40 -14.11 28.95
C ALA A 66 -14.89 -14.94 30.14
N ILE A 67 -13.57 -15.02 30.36
CA ILE A 67 -12.99 -15.66 31.54
C ILE A 67 -13.45 -14.93 32.80
N VAL A 68 -13.33 -13.59 32.83
CA VAL A 68 -13.72 -12.78 33.98
C VAL A 68 -15.21 -12.94 34.30
N LEU A 69 -16.07 -12.98 33.27
CA LEU A 69 -17.50 -13.22 33.42
C LEU A 69 -17.78 -14.62 33.97
N ALA A 70 -17.11 -15.66 33.44
CA ALA A 70 -17.25 -17.03 33.93
C ALA A 70 -16.81 -17.15 35.40
N CYS A 71 -15.73 -16.47 35.81
CA CYS A 71 -15.26 -16.48 37.20
C CYS A 71 -16.21 -15.77 38.17
N LYS A 72 -17.01 -14.81 37.69
CA LYS A 72 -17.97 -14.06 38.52
C LYS A 72 -19.38 -14.67 38.51
N ALA A 73 -19.68 -15.57 37.60
CA ALA A 73 -20.98 -16.20 37.50
C ALA A 73 -21.21 -17.18 38.66
N SER A 74 -22.35 -17.06 39.33
CA SER A 74 -22.82 -18.01 40.35
C SER A 74 -23.58 -19.21 39.76
N GLY A 75 -23.77 -19.24 38.44
CA GLY A 75 -24.52 -20.26 37.69
C GLY A 75 -23.65 -21.06 36.70
N PRO A 76 -24.26 -21.84 35.79
CA PRO A 76 -23.53 -22.69 34.86
C PRO A 76 -22.67 -21.87 33.90
N THR A 77 -21.41 -22.28 33.70
CA THR A 77 -20.39 -21.47 32.99
C THR A 77 -19.97 -22.04 31.64
N ALA A 78 -20.42 -23.24 31.28
CA ALA A 78 -19.95 -23.96 30.10
C ALA A 78 -20.26 -23.26 28.75
N HIS A 79 -21.13 -22.25 28.74
CA HIS A 79 -21.52 -21.51 27.55
C HIS A 79 -20.59 -20.34 27.21
N TYR A 80 -19.81 -19.82 28.18
CA TYR A 80 -18.91 -18.68 27.97
C TYR A 80 -17.83 -18.90 26.90
N PRO A 81 -17.16 -20.06 26.82
CA PRO A 81 -16.20 -20.32 25.74
C PRO A 81 -16.83 -20.28 24.34
N TRP A 82 -18.06 -20.79 24.21
CA TRP A 82 -18.79 -20.79 22.94
C TRP A 82 -19.21 -19.39 22.51
N ILE A 83 -19.55 -18.52 23.45
CA ILE A 83 -19.80 -17.09 23.18
C ILE A 83 -18.56 -16.44 22.57
N VAL A 84 -17.36 -16.73 23.09
CA VAL A 84 -16.10 -16.21 22.52
C VAL A 84 -15.91 -16.71 21.09
N ALA A 85 -16.18 -17.99 20.81
CA ALA A 85 -16.05 -18.52 19.46
C ALA A 85 -17.06 -17.90 18.48
N LEU A 86 -18.33 -17.80 18.89
CA LEU A 86 -19.43 -17.28 18.07
C LEU A 86 -19.36 -15.77 17.82
N ILE A 87 -18.78 -15.01 18.74
CA ILE A 87 -18.64 -13.55 18.63
C ILE A 87 -17.27 -13.18 18.06
N GLY A 88 -16.21 -13.78 18.61
CA GLY A 88 -14.82 -13.48 18.27
C GLY A 88 -14.46 -13.85 16.82
N GLY A 89 -14.95 -14.98 16.32
CA GLY A 89 -14.72 -15.41 14.94
C GLY A 89 -15.29 -14.41 13.91
N PRO A 90 -16.60 -14.10 13.95
CA PRO A 90 -17.19 -13.12 13.04
C PRO A 90 -16.60 -11.72 13.17
N LEU A 91 -16.31 -11.24 14.39
CA LEU A 91 -15.67 -9.94 14.60
C LEU A 91 -14.26 -9.90 14.01
N TRP A 92 -13.51 -10.99 14.12
CA TRP A 92 -12.20 -11.11 13.49
C TRP A 92 -12.32 -11.02 11.96
N PHE A 93 -13.23 -11.79 11.35
CA PHE A 93 -13.47 -11.73 9.91
C PHE A 93 -13.95 -10.34 9.45
N ALA A 94 -14.85 -9.71 10.21
CA ALA A 94 -15.34 -8.38 9.92
C ALA A 94 -14.24 -7.32 10.00
N LEU A 95 -13.34 -7.41 10.99
CA LEU A 95 -12.24 -6.48 11.14
C LEU A 95 -11.18 -6.66 10.04
N VAL A 96 -10.80 -7.90 9.74
CA VAL A 96 -9.88 -8.22 8.62
C VAL A 96 -10.48 -7.74 7.30
N GLY A 97 -11.77 -8.00 7.08
CA GLY A 97 -12.52 -7.54 5.91
C GLY A 97 -12.62 -6.01 5.83
N ALA A 98 -12.91 -5.34 6.94
CA ALA A 98 -12.98 -3.88 7.01
C ALA A 98 -11.63 -3.23 6.73
N VAL A 99 -10.53 -3.80 7.25
CA VAL A 99 -9.17 -3.33 6.97
C VAL A 99 -8.78 -3.60 5.51
N GLY A 100 -9.12 -4.77 4.97
CA GLY A 100 -8.91 -5.08 3.55
C GLY A 100 -9.71 -4.14 2.62
N TYR A 101 -10.97 -3.88 2.96
CA TYR A 101 -11.83 -2.94 2.25
C TYR A 101 -11.34 -1.50 2.38
N ALA A 102 -10.89 -1.08 3.57
CA ALA A 102 -10.29 0.23 3.79
C ALA A 102 -8.99 0.37 3.00
N LYS A 103 -8.10 -0.63 2.98
CA LYS A 103 -6.89 -0.65 2.15
C LYS A 103 -7.25 -0.57 0.66
N GLY A 104 -8.26 -1.32 0.22
CA GLY A 104 -8.77 -1.29 -1.16
C GLY A 104 -9.35 0.06 -1.56
N ASN A 105 -10.26 0.63 -0.77
CA ASN A 105 -10.84 1.94 -1.04
C ASN A 105 -9.83 3.07 -0.90
N LEU A 106 -8.91 2.98 0.07
CA LEU A 106 -7.79 3.91 0.18
C LEU A 106 -6.86 3.77 -1.03
N MET A 107 -6.66 2.57 -1.59
CA MET A 107 -5.93 2.37 -2.86
C MET A 107 -6.66 2.95 -4.07
N TYR A 108 -8.00 2.97 -4.09
CA TYR A 108 -8.79 3.64 -5.13
C TYR A 108 -8.76 5.17 -5.00
N TRP A 109 -8.65 5.69 -3.76
CA TRP A 109 -8.63 7.12 -3.48
C TRP A 109 -7.22 7.75 -3.46
N LEU A 110 -6.21 6.98 -3.09
CA LEU A 110 -4.82 7.40 -3.16
C LEU A 110 -4.38 7.40 -4.63
N PRO A 111 -3.73 8.46 -5.10
CA PRO A 111 -3.09 8.45 -6.41
C PRO A 111 -2.16 7.24 -6.48
N ARG A 112 -2.51 6.27 -7.34
CA ARG A 112 -1.69 5.13 -7.78
C ARG A 112 -0.22 5.53 -7.76
N SER A 113 0.55 4.96 -6.82
CA SER A 113 1.96 5.20 -6.54
C SER A 113 2.65 6.10 -7.57
N ARG A 114 2.55 7.42 -7.36
CA ARG A 114 3.47 8.33 -8.01
C ARG A 114 4.83 8.04 -7.38
N ASN A 115 5.72 7.39 -8.13
CA ASN A 115 7.15 7.45 -7.83
C ASN A 115 7.73 8.86 -8.09
N ALA A 116 6.88 9.90 -8.11
CA ALA A 116 7.30 11.28 -7.93
C ALA A 116 7.67 11.46 -6.47
N ALA A 117 8.89 11.05 -6.13
CA ALA A 117 9.64 11.72 -5.09
C ALA A 117 9.55 13.23 -5.40
N PRO A 118 8.95 14.05 -4.54
CA PRO A 118 9.15 15.48 -4.62
C PRO A 118 10.58 15.69 -4.13
N HIS A 119 11.56 15.63 -5.04
CA HIS A 119 12.86 16.18 -4.69
C HIS A 119 12.70 17.69 -4.69
N GLY A 120 12.83 18.26 -3.49
CA GLY A 120 12.62 19.67 -3.16
C GLY A 120 13.67 20.59 -3.79
N SER A 121 13.69 20.67 -5.11
CA SER A 121 13.97 21.93 -5.77
C SER A 121 12.64 22.37 -6.38
N THR A 122 11.87 23.16 -5.65
CA THR A 122 10.85 24.01 -6.27
C THR A 122 11.55 24.78 -7.38
N TRP A 123 11.40 24.32 -8.62
CA TRP A 123 12.00 24.96 -9.77
C TRP A 123 11.17 26.21 -10.05
N THR A 124 11.50 27.31 -9.37
CA THR A 124 10.85 28.60 -9.51
C THR A 124 11.50 29.35 -10.67
N GLY A 125 11.14 29.02 -11.91
CA GLY A 125 11.63 29.72 -13.08
C GLY A 125 11.00 29.26 -14.40
N ALA A 126 11.62 29.70 -15.51
CA ALA A 126 11.36 29.27 -16.89
C ALA A 126 11.14 27.74 -17.07
N PRO A 127 10.42 27.30 -18.11
CA PRO A 127 10.23 25.87 -18.36
C PRO A 127 11.57 25.12 -18.45
N LEU A 128 11.65 23.92 -17.86
CA LEU A 128 12.86 23.09 -17.88
C LEU A 128 13.34 22.86 -19.30
N THR A 129 14.65 22.95 -19.54
CA THR A 129 15.24 22.48 -20.79
C THR A 129 15.29 20.95 -20.83
N SER A 130 15.52 20.35 -22.00
CA SER A 130 15.67 18.89 -22.13
C SER A 130 16.85 18.37 -21.31
N SER A 131 17.98 19.10 -21.30
CA SER A 131 19.16 18.79 -20.49
C SER A 131 18.85 18.84 -18.99
N ASP A 132 18.06 19.82 -18.53
CA ASP A 132 17.69 19.90 -17.12
C ASP A 132 16.80 18.73 -16.72
N ALA A 133 15.85 18.34 -17.58
CA ALA A 133 14.97 17.20 -17.33
C ALA A 133 15.75 15.88 -17.22
N LEU A 134 16.77 15.70 -18.06
CA LEU A 134 17.69 14.56 -18.00
C LEU A 134 18.52 14.56 -16.71
N ALA A 135 19.05 15.71 -16.30
CA ALA A 135 19.79 15.85 -15.04
C ALA A 135 18.93 15.63 -13.79
N VAL A 136 17.64 16.00 -13.85
CA VAL A 136 16.65 15.69 -12.81
C VAL A 136 16.37 14.20 -12.76
N LEU A 137 16.20 13.55 -13.92
CA LEU A 137 16.01 12.10 -14.01
C LEU A 137 17.22 11.34 -13.48
N GLU A 138 18.44 11.76 -13.82
CA GLU A 138 19.69 11.14 -13.36
C GLU A 138 19.81 11.21 -11.83
N ARG A 139 19.58 12.39 -11.24
CA ARG A 139 19.58 12.56 -9.78
C ARG A 139 18.51 11.71 -9.10
N TRP A 140 17.30 11.68 -9.66
CA TRP A 140 16.22 10.83 -9.17
C TRP A 140 16.57 9.34 -9.28
N ALA A 141 17.17 8.91 -10.38
CA ALA A 141 17.58 7.53 -10.63
C ALA A 141 18.68 7.09 -9.66
N ALA A 142 19.70 7.93 -9.46
CA ALA A 142 20.77 7.70 -8.49
C ALA A 142 20.20 7.55 -7.07
N HIS A 143 19.27 8.41 -6.68
CA HIS A 143 18.59 8.32 -5.38
C HIS A 143 17.77 7.02 -5.23
N GLN A 144 17.16 6.53 -6.30
CA GLN A 144 16.41 5.27 -6.32
C GLN A 144 17.31 4.04 -6.52
N SER A 145 18.64 4.20 -6.59
CA SER A 145 19.58 3.12 -6.92
C SER A 145 19.25 2.41 -8.25
N LEU A 146 18.67 3.14 -9.20
CA LEU A 146 18.40 2.67 -10.55
C LEU A 146 19.63 2.99 -11.41
N GLY A 147 20.32 1.95 -11.91
CA GLY A 147 21.48 2.08 -12.82
C GLY A 147 21.10 2.57 -14.22
N ILE A 148 20.44 3.73 -14.30
CA ILE A 148 19.95 4.32 -15.54
C ILE A 148 21.08 5.14 -16.16
N THR A 149 21.46 4.80 -17.39
CA THR A 149 22.39 5.61 -18.20
C THR A 149 21.58 6.51 -19.12
N VAL A 150 21.75 7.83 -18.97
CA VAL A 150 20.89 8.84 -19.62
C VAL A 150 21.33 9.17 -21.05
N HIS A 151 22.54 8.76 -21.44
CA HIS A 151 23.16 9.08 -22.74
C HIS A 151 22.37 8.58 -23.96
N ASP A 152 21.57 7.52 -23.82
CA ASP A 152 20.80 6.94 -24.93
C ASP A 152 19.29 7.23 -24.85
N MET A 153 18.90 8.24 -24.06
CA MET A 153 17.49 8.59 -23.86
C MET A 153 17.03 9.67 -24.83
N GLN A 154 15.85 9.46 -25.41
CA GLN A 154 15.13 10.46 -26.19
C GLN A 154 14.17 11.22 -25.29
N THR A 155 13.92 12.48 -25.65
CA THR A 155 13.06 13.38 -24.89
C THR A 155 11.98 14.01 -25.78
N ASP A 156 10.71 13.85 -25.43
CA ASP A 156 9.59 14.53 -26.08
C ASP A 156 8.97 15.57 -25.15
N ARG A 157 8.85 16.82 -25.61
CA ARG A 157 8.18 17.87 -24.84
C ARG A 157 6.67 17.63 -24.80
N PHE A 158 6.06 17.87 -23.64
CA PHE A 158 4.62 18.04 -23.50
C PHE A 158 4.33 19.31 -22.67
N PRO A 159 3.08 19.83 -22.64
CA PRO A 159 2.80 21.18 -22.12
C PRO A 159 3.27 21.49 -20.69
N TYR A 160 3.53 20.47 -19.87
CA TYR A 160 3.92 20.62 -18.46
C TYR A 160 5.19 19.83 -18.09
N GLY A 161 6.00 19.44 -19.08
CA GLY A 161 7.21 18.65 -18.81
C GLY A 161 7.80 17.94 -20.02
N TRP A 162 8.58 16.89 -19.75
CA TRP A 162 9.31 16.07 -20.70
C TRP A 162 8.98 14.59 -20.53
N THR A 163 8.76 13.90 -21.64
CA THR A 163 8.70 12.43 -21.69
C THR A 163 10.09 11.93 -22.06
N ILE A 164 10.67 11.03 -21.28
CA ILE A 164 12.02 10.51 -21.47
C ILE A 164 11.94 8.99 -21.61
N TYR A 165 12.55 8.43 -22.65
CA TYR A 165 12.49 7.00 -22.97
C TYR A 165 13.76 6.54 -23.67
N THR A 166 14.06 5.24 -23.62
CA THR A 166 15.28 4.67 -24.22
C THR A 166 15.16 4.57 -25.75
N SER A 167 16.11 5.12 -26.50
CA SER A 167 16.14 5.08 -27.97
C SER A 167 16.19 3.65 -28.55
N GLY A 168 16.88 2.73 -27.87
CA GLY A 168 17.13 1.37 -28.37
C GLY A 168 15.93 0.43 -28.38
N ALA A 169 14.80 0.80 -27.77
CA ALA A 169 13.62 -0.08 -27.64
C ALA A 169 12.43 0.33 -28.51
N ALA A 170 12.36 1.59 -28.95
CA ALA A 170 11.15 2.13 -29.56
C ALA A 170 11.38 3.49 -30.24
N GLY A 171 10.90 3.64 -31.47
CA GLY A 171 10.98 4.91 -32.21
C GLY A 171 10.12 6.05 -31.63
N ASN A 172 9.33 5.80 -30.58
CA ASN A 172 8.59 6.81 -29.81
C ASN A 172 8.21 6.27 -28.42
N ALA A 173 7.77 7.17 -27.53
CA ALA A 173 7.39 6.83 -26.16
C ALA A 173 6.19 5.86 -26.03
N GLN A 174 5.24 5.84 -26.98
CA GLN A 174 4.10 4.91 -26.90
C GLN A 174 4.58 3.47 -27.18
N THR A 175 5.40 3.29 -28.21
CA THR A 175 6.00 2.00 -28.54
C THR A 175 6.89 1.49 -27.41
N ALA A 176 7.55 2.39 -26.66
CA ALA A 176 8.29 2.00 -25.45
C ALA A 176 7.35 1.41 -24.39
N LEU A 177 6.18 2.02 -24.14
CA LEU A 177 5.18 1.49 -23.22
C LEU A 177 4.59 0.15 -23.72
N ASP A 178 4.36 0.01 -25.03
CA ASP A 178 3.79 -1.19 -25.62
C ASP A 178 4.74 -2.39 -25.56
N THR A 179 6.06 -2.13 -25.62
CA THR A 179 7.13 -3.13 -25.47
C THR A 179 7.53 -3.38 -24.02
N GLY A 180 6.91 -2.69 -23.07
CA GLY A 180 7.23 -2.80 -21.64
C GLY A 180 8.50 -2.07 -21.21
N ALA A 181 9.13 -1.31 -22.13
CA ALA A 181 10.26 -0.45 -21.81
C ALA A 181 9.79 0.73 -20.93
N PRO A 182 10.64 1.17 -19.99
CA PRO A 182 10.26 2.23 -19.07
C PRO A 182 10.22 3.59 -19.78
N VAL A 183 9.15 4.33 -19.53
CA VAL A 183 8.97 5.73 -19.92
C VAL A 183 8.89 6.58 -18.67
N TYR A 184 9.64 7.68 -18.65
CA TYR A 184 9.72 8.61 -17.55
C TYR A 184 9.03 9.92 -17.94
N LEU A 185 8.21 10.48 -17.07
CA LEU A 185 7.68 11.84 -17.20
C LEU A 185 8.38 12.73 -16.17
N VAL A 186 9.02 13.80 -16.63
CA VAL A 186 9.65 14.81 -15.81
C VAL A 186 8.87 16.11 -15.94
N GLY A 187 8.21 16.54 -14.88
CA GLY A 187 7.44 17.77 -14.83
C GLY A 187 8.33 18.99 -14.64
N ASP A 188 7.84 20.15 -15.06
CA ASP A 188 8.55 21.42 -14.88
C ASP A 188 8.80 21.78 -13.40
N SER A 189 8.05 21.19 -12.45
CA SER A 189 8.32 21.28 -11.00
C SER A 189 9.46 20.39 -10.51
N GLY A 190 10.10 19.61 -11.38
CA GLY A 190 11.09 18.59 -11.02
C GLY A 190 10.47 17.24 -10.62
N ALA A 191 9.16 17.08 -10.76
CA ALA A 191 8.45 15.83 -10.50
C ALA A 191 8.83 14.73 -11.50
N VAL A 192 9.28 13.56 -11.03
CA VAL A 192 9.59 12.43 -11.93
C VAL A 192 8.62 11.26 -11.72
N CYS A 193 7.98 10.76 -12.76
CA CYS A 193 7.14 9.56 -12.70
C CYS A 193 7.64 8.51 -13.70
N ARG A 194 7.67 7.23 -13.30
CA ARG A 194 8.02 6.09 -14.17
C ARG A 194 6.77 5.31 -14.55
N TYR A 195 6.66 4.94 -15.82
CA TYR A 195 5.58 4.13 -16.39
C TYR A 195 6.19 3.00 -17.23
N THR A 196 5.57 1.82 -17.22
CA THR A 196 6.01 0.64 -18.00
C THR A 196 4.91 0.07 -18.87
N SER A 197 3.70 0.64 -18.80
CA SER A 197 2.56 0.26 -19.64
C SER A 197 1.49 1.35 -19.58
N GLY A 198 0.59 1.33 -20.58
CA GLY A 198 -0.58 2.20 -20.65
C GLY A 198 -0.60 3.12 -21.87
N ASN A 199 -1.64 3.95 -21.96
CA ASN A 199 -1.78 4.93 -23.03
C ASN A 199 -1.04 6.23 -22.66
N LEU A 200 -0.08 6.64 -23.48
CA LEU A 200 0.77 7.81 -23.26
C LEU A 200 -0.04 9.10 -23.14
N GLN A 201 -1.11 9.26 -23.91
CA GLN A 201 -1.94 10.48 -23.87
C GLN A 201 -2.67 10.59 -22.54
N ASP A 202 -3.23 9.50 -22.05
CA ASP A 202 -3.89 9.47 -20.75
C ASP A 202 -2.90 9.71 -19.62
N ILE A 203 -1.72 9.08 -19.69
CA ILE A 203 -0.64 9.27 -18.73
C ILE A 203 -0.18 10.74 -18.70
N ARG A 204 0.06 11.36 -19.86
CA ARG A 204 0.42 12.79 -19.97
C ARG A 204 -0.69 13.69 -19.43
N LYS A 205 -1.96 13.41 -19.73
CA LYS A 205 -3.11 14.18 -19.23
C LYS A 205 -3.25 14.10 -17.71
N GLN A 206 -3.07 12.92 -17.14
CA GLN A 206 -3.09 12.71 -15.70
C GLN A 206 -1.91 13.39 -15.02
N PHE A 207 -0.72 13.30 -15.60
CA PHE A 207 0.48 13.99 -15.11
C PHE A 207 0.32 15.51 -15.17
N SER A 208 -0.20 16.05 -16.27
CA SER A 208 -0.47 17.49 -16.41
C SER A 208 -1.42 18.01 -15.34
N ARG A 209 -2.49 17.27 -15.04
CA ARG A 209 -3.42 17.60 -13.94
C ARG A 209 -2.74 17.55 -12.57
N ALA A 210 -1.81 16.60 -12.38
CA ALA A 210 -1.01 16.52 -11.17
C ALA A 210 -0.14 17.76 -10.97
N GLU A 211 0.47 18.19 -12.07
CA GLU A 211 1.43 19.28 -12.11
C GLU A 211 0.77 20.63 -11.84
N ILE A 212 -0.38 20.88 -12.46
CA ILE A 212 -1.19 22.08 -12.21
C ILE A 212 -1.52 22.18 -10.71
N ARG A 213 -1.97 21.08 -10.08
CA ARG A 213 -2.30 21.08 -8.65
C ARG A 213 -1.11 21.37 -7.75
N ARG A 214 0.11 20.99 -8.16
CA ARG A 214 1.33 21.25 -7.40
C ARG A 214 1.70 22.74 -7.47
N ARG A 215 1.64 23.32 -8.67
CA ARG A 215 1.88 24.76 -8.87
C ARG A 215 0.88 25.66 -8.14
N THR A 216 -0.37 25.23 -7.97
CA THR A 216 -1.40 26.03 -7.28
C THR A 216 -1.33 25.97 -5.75
N ARG A 217 -0.45 25.13 -5.18
CA ARG A 217 -0.29 24.99 -3.72
C ARG A 217 0.89 25.77 -3.14
N ASP A 218 1.79 26.22 -4.00
CA ASP A 218 2.91 27.11 -3.67
C ASP A 218 2.49 28.57 -3.93
#